data_AF-A0A7W1IJ19-F1
#
_entry.id   AF-A0A7W1IJ19-F1
#
_cell.length_a   1.000
_cell.length_b   1.000
_cell.length_c   1.000
_cell.angle_alpha   90.00
_cell.angle_beta   90.00
_cell.angle_gamma   90.00
#
_symmetry.space_group_name_H-M   'P 1'
#
loop_
_entity.id
_entity.type
_entity.pdbx_description
1 polymer ?
#
loop_
_entity_poly.entity_id
_entity_poly.type
_entity_poly.pdbx_seq_one_letter_code
_entity_poly.pdbx_strand_id
1 'polypeptide(L)'
;MTILLGLGFLLLGTVTVIFAQNIWNFTGAIDFVESKFPGNTKAFIQLVGVILILLGILFITGLASSVTGPISDTLSKVSGH
;
A
#
# COMPACT_ATOMS: atom_id res chain seq x y z
N MET A 1 9.43 -11.72 -13.25
CA MET A 1 9.32 -11.83 -11.78
C MET A 1 8.44 -10.72 -11.18
N THR A 2 8.51 -9.49 -11.69
CA THR A 2 7.69 -8.32 -11.28
C THR A 2 6.17 -8.51 -11.42
N ILE A 3 5.71 -9.19 -12.47
CA ILE A 3 4.26 -9.45 -12.68
C ILE A 3 3.68 -10.38 -11.60
N LEU A 4 4.41 -11.43 -11.21
CA LEU A 4 3.97 -12.36 -10.15
C LEU A 4 3.90 -11.65 -8.79
N LEU A 5 4.88 -10.79 -8.49
CA LEU A 5 4.85 -9.92 -7.31
C LEU A 5 3.66 -8.96 -7.35
N GLY A 6 3.41 -8.32 -8.49
CA GLY A 6 2.28 -7.42 -8.67
C GLY A 6 0.93 -8.11 -8.50
N LEU A 7 0.75 -9.33 -9.03
CA LEU A 7 -0.43 -10.17 -8.79
C LEU A 7 -0.58 -10.55 -7.32
N GLY A 8 0.52 -10.87 -6.62
CA GLY A 8 0.52 -11.14 -5.19
C GLY A 8 0.04 -9.93 -4.37
N PHE A 9 0.56 -8.74 -4.68
CA PHE A 9 0.13 -7.49 -4.03
C PHE A 9 -1.32 -7.14 -4.33
N LEU A 10 -1.77 -7.37 -5.56
CA LEU A 10 -3.15 -7.12 -5.95
C LEU A 10 -4.10 -8.04 -5.18
N LEU A 11 -3.81 -9.35 -5.12
CA LEU A 11 -4.60 -10.31 -4.35
C LEU A 11 -4.60 -9.98 -2.84
N LEU A 12 -3.44 -9.72 -2.25
CA LEU A 12 -3.33 -9.34 -0.84
C LEU A 12 -4.07 -8.05 -0.53
N GLY A 13 -3.94 -7.03 -1.38
CA GLY A 13 -4.64 -5.77 -1.24
C GLY A 13 -6.15 -5.94 -1.34
N THR A 14 -6.65 -6.70 -2.32
CA THR A 14 -8.09 -7.01 -2.46
C THR A 14 -8.63 -7.76 -1.25
N VAL A 15 -7.93 -8.78 -0.76
CA VAL A 15 -8.31 -9.51 0.47
C VAL A 15 -8.33 -8.56 1.67
N THR A 16 -7.33 -7.68 1.79
CA THR A 16 -7.25 -6.71 2.89
C THR A 16 -8.43 -5.74 2.88
N VAL A 17 -8.85 -5.25 1.70
CA VAL A 17 -10.01 -4.35 1.58
C VAL A 17 -11.32 -5.08 1.91
N ILE A 18 -11.53 -6.27 1.35
CA ILE A 18 -12.77 -7.06 1.55
C ILE A 18 -12.92 -7.47 3.01
N PHE A 19 -11.82 -7.94 3.62
CA PHE A 19 -11.81 -8.43 4.99
C PHE A 19 -11.39 -7.38 6.01
N ALA A 20 -11.38 -6.08 5.65
CA ALA A 20 -10.96 -5.01 6.56
C ALA A 20 -11.73 -4.99 7.88
N GLN A 21 -13.02 -5.36 7.86
CA GLN A 21 -13.82 -5.51 9.08
C GLN A 21 -13.30 -6.64 9.98
N ASN A 22 -12.96 -7.79 9.40
CA ASN A 22 -12.45 -8.93 10.15
C ASN A 22 -11.04 -8.66 10.69
N ILE A 23 -10.21 -7.97 9.91
CA ILE A 23 -8.88 -7.51 10.34
C ILE A 23 -9.04 -6.55 11.51
N TRP A 24 -9.92 -5.55 11.40
CA TRP A 24 -10.20 -4.61 12.49
C TRP A 24 -10.72 -5.32 13.75
N ASN A 25 -11.62 -6.30 13.60
CA ASN A 25 -12.12 -7.10 14.72
C ASN A 25 -11.00 -7.91 15.41
N PHE A 26 -9.92 -8.25 14.71
CA PHE A 26 -8.77 -8.99 15.26
C PHE A 26 -7.70 -8.06 15.86
N THR A 27 -7.34 -6.98 15.16
CA THR A 27 -6.32 -6.01 15.63
C THR A 27 -6.86 -5.00 16.63
N GLY A 28 -8.17 -4.81 16.70
CA GLY A 28 -8.80 -3.76 17.49
C GLY A 28 -8.50 -2.36 16.98
N ALA A 29 -8.76 -1.38 17.83
CA ALA A 29 -8.39 0.01 17.62
C ALA A 29 -6.87 0.16 17.59
N ILE A 30 -6.33 0.78 16.54
CA ILE A 30 -4.89 1.06 16.45
C ILE A 30 -4.66 2.43 17.09
N ASP A 31 -3.98 2.47 18.24
CA ASP A 31 -3.82 3.70 19.04
C ASP A 31 -3.23 4.88 18.26
N PHE A 32 -2.30 4.62 17.33
CA PHE A 32 -1.73 5.68 16.47
C PHE A 32 -2.77 6.26 15.51
N VAL A 33 -3.68 5.42 14.98
CA VAL A 33 -4.72 5.86 14.06
C VAL A 33 -5.80 6.58 14.84
N GLU A 34 -6.26 6.01 15.95
CA GLU A 34 -7.31 6.59 16.79
C GLU A 34 -6.91 7.95 17.37
N SER A 35 -5.63 8.13 17.75
CA SER A 35 -5.14 9.43 18.24
C SER A 35 -5.16 10.54 17.19
N LYS A 36 -5.12 10.21 15.89
CA LYS A 36 -5.19 11.18 14.78
C LYS A 36 -6.57 11.24 14.12
N PHE A 37 -7.27 10.12 14.09
CA PHE A 37 -8.53 9.88 13.40
C PHE A 37 -9.40 8.91 14.24
N PRO A 38 -10.09 9.42 15.27
CA PRO A 38 -10.89 8.59 16.16
C PRO A 38 -12.04 7.90 15.40
N GLY A 39 -12.25 6.61 15.68
CA GLY A 39 -13.25 5.73 15.06
C GLY A 39 -12.91 5.25 13.65
N ASN A 40 -11.76 5.64 13.09
CA ASN A 40 -11.41 5.42 11.68
C ASN A 40 -10.37 4.32 11.45
N THR A 41 -10.03 3.52 12.46
CA THR A 41 -9.08 2.40 12.29
C THR A 41 -9.47 1.45 11.14
N LYS A 42 -10.77 1.16 10.95
CA LYS A 42 -11.25 0.37 9.81
C LYS A 42 -10.94 1.03 8.46
N ALA A 43 -11.22 2.32 8.33
CA ALA A 43 -10.97 3.08 7.11
C ALA A 43 -9.47 3.13 6.79
N PHE A 44 -8.63 3.19 7.82
CA PHE A 44 -7.18 3.10 7.67
C PHE A 44 -6.75 1.74 7.10
N ILE A 45 -7.28 0.63 7.62
CA ILE A 45 -6.98 -0.73 7.09
C ILE A 45 -7.43 -0.85 5.63
N GLN A 46 -8.60 -0.31 5.29
CA GLN A 46 -9.06 -0.26 3.89
C GLN A 46 -8.12 0.56 3.00
N LEU A 47 -7.66 1.70 3.49
CA LEU A 47 -6.72 2.57 2.78
C LEU A 47 -5.38 1.88 2.53
N VAL A 48 -4.85 1.14 3.50
CA VAL A 48 -3.66 0.29 3.33
C VAL A 48 -3.90 -0.77 2.25
N GLY A 49 -5.05 -1.43 2.27
CA GLY A 49 -5.43 -2.40 1.23
C GLY A 49 -5.49 -1.79 -0.17
N VAL A 50 -6.07 -0.59 -0.31
CA VAL A 50 -6.11 0.16 -1.58
C VAL A 50 -4.70 0.51 -2.06
N ILE A 51 -3.80 0.95 -1.17
CA ILE A 51 -2.40 1.22 -1.52
C ILE A 51 -1.72 -0.04 -2.06
N LEU A 52 -1.93 -1.20 -1.44
CA LEU A 52 -1.39 -2.48 -1.91
C LEU A 52 -1.90 -2.85 -3.30
N ILE A 53 -3.18 -2.60 -3.59
CA ILE A 53 -3.75 -2.81 -4.93
C ILE A 53 -3.07 -1.89 -5.95
N LEU A 54 -2.93 -0.60 -5.64
CA LEU A 54 -2.29 0.38 -6.52
C LEU A 54 -0.82 0.02 -6.81
N LEU A 55 -0.09 -0.42 -5.79
CA LEU A 55 1.27 -0.94 -5.96
C LEU A 55 1.29 -2.19 -6.84
N GLY A 56 0.36 -3.12 -6.62
CA GLY A 56 0.21 -4.31 -7.45
C GLY A 56 -0.01 -3.96 -8.93
N ILE A 57 -0.90 -3.03 -9.22
CA ILE A 57 -1.15 -2.52 -10.58
C ILE A 57 0.11 -1.86 -11.16
N LEU A 58 0.83 -1.06 -10.38
CA LEU A 58 2.08 -0.41 -10.79
C LEU A 58 3.15 -1.43 -11.22
N PHE A 59 3.27 -2.55 -10.49
CA PHE A 59 4.19 -3.64 -10.82
C PHE A 59 3.73 -4.49 -12.02
N ILE A 60 2.43 -4.72 -12.19
CA ILE A 60 1.88 -5.48 -13.33
C ILE A 60 2.04 -4.69 -14.63
N THR A 61 1.75 -3.39 -14.61
CA THR A 61 1.79 -2.52 -15.79
C THR A 61 3.21 -2.11 -16.22
N GLY A 62 4.24 -2.44 -15.43
CA GLY A 62 5.61 -2.01 -15.67
C GLY A 62 5.86 -0.51 -15.44
N LEU A 63 4.82 0.24 -15.04
CA LEU A 63 4.91 1.65 -14.66
C LEU A 63 5.79 1.87 -13.43
N ALA A 64 6.00 0.84 -12.61
CA ALA A 64 6.91 0.89 -11.48
C ALA A 64 8.29 1.41 -11.90
N SER A 65 8.88 0.83 -12.94
CA SER A 65 10.16 1.25 -13.52
C SER A 65 10.16 2.70 -14.02
N SER A 66 9.03 3.16 -14.60
CA SER A 66 8.88 4.52 -15.13
C SER A 66 8.70 5.58 -14.04
N VAL A 67 8.15 5.22 -12.89
CA VAL A 67 7.94 6.12 -11.75
C VAL A 67 9.13 6.10 -10.79
N THR A 68 9.74 4.94 -10.55
CA THR A 68 10.90 4.83 -9.65
C THR A 68 12.18 5.39 -10.24
N GLY A 69 12.33 5.40 -11.58
CA GLY A 69 13.50 6.00 -12.26
C GLY A 69 13.69 7.48 -11.91
N PRO A 70 12.70 8.36 -12.20
CA PRO A 70 12.78 9.78 -11.88
C PRO A 70 12.95 10.07 -10.38
N ILE A 71 12.35 9.25 -9.51
CA ILE A 71 12.48 9.39 -8.06
C ILE A 71 13.89 9.03 -7.62
N SER A 72 14.46 7.94 -8.14
CA SER A 72 15.84 7.54 -7.88
C SER A 72 16.84 8.58 -8.39
N ASP A 73 16.62 9.13 -9.57
CA ASP A 73 17.46 10.17 -10.17
C ASP A 73 17.38 11.51 -9.40
N THR A 74 16.22 11.79 -8.81
CA THR A 74 16.05 12.96 -7.94
C THR A 74 16.69 12.71 -6.58
N LEU A 75 16.56 11.51 -6.03
CA LEU A 75 17.18 11.14 -4.76
C LEU A 75 18.70 11.17 -4.84
N SER A 76 19.31 10.66 -5.91
CA SER A 76 20.77 10.69 -6.11
C SER A 76 21.29 12.13 -6.24
N LYS A 77 20.60 12.96 -7.03
CA LYS A 77 20.91 14.39 -7.16
C LYS A 77 20.81 15.15 -5.85
N VAL A 78 19.86 14.79 -4.99
CA VAL A 78 19.66 15.44 -3.68
C VAL A 78 20.60 14.87 -2.61
N SER A 79 20.95 13.58 -2.68
CA SER A 79 21.87 12.94 -1.73
C SER A 79 23.35 13.16 -2.05
N GLY A 80 23.68 13.88 -3.13
CA GLY A 80 25.06 14.24 -3.49
C GLY A 80 25.93 13.05 -3.86
N HIS A 81 25.37 12.04 -4.53
CA HIS A 81 26.10 10.99 -5.24
C HIS A 81 25.76 11.01 -6.73
#